data_AF-A0A3N5QYI8-F1
#
_entry.id   AF-A0A3N5QYI8-F1
#
_cell.length_a   1.000
_cell.length_b   1.000
_cell.length_c   1.000
_cell.angle_alpha   90.00
_cell.angle_beta   90.00
_cell.angle_gamma   90.00
#
_symmetry.space_group_name_H-M   'P 1'
#
loop_
_entity.id
_entity.type
_entity.pdbx_description
1 polymer ?
#
loop_
_entity_poly.entity_id
_entity_poly.type
_entity_poly.pdbx_seq_one_letter_code
_entity_poly.pdbx_strand_id
1 'polypeptide(L)'
;MARSTHQRLWRRVLATLAVLLFIFSAFQTQGVLSDDALRYHWDGWIGVHGVDPYAQVPEHETLAPYHVEANGIAYPGEVPYADLPTVYPPGAQLL
;
A
#
# COMPACT_ATOMS: atom_id res chain seq x y z
N MET A 1 -43.30 26.32 14.50
CA MET A 1 -42.72 25.75 13.26
C MET A 1 -41.19 25.80 13.14
N ALA A 2 -40.44 26.55 13.99
CA ALA A 2 -38.99 26.76 13.84
C ALA A 2 -38.05 25.59 14.25
N ARG A 3 -38.51 24.58 15.00
CA ARG A 3 -37.64 23.46 15.44
C ARG A 3 -37.18 22.55 14.30
N SER A 4 -37.93 22.51 13.19
CA SER A 4 -37.68 21.55 12.10
C SER A 4 -36.48 21.89 11.21
N THR A 5 -36.17 23.17 11.01
CA THR A 5 -35.03 23.63 10.19
C THR A 5 -33.72 23.46 10.93
N HIS A 6 -33.67 23.81 12.22
CA HIS A 6 -32.51 23.61 13.08
C HIS A 6 -32.15 22.13 13.19
N GLN A 7 -33.14 21.26 13.40
CA GLN A 7 -32.92 19.81 13.48
C GLN A 7 -32.44 19.22 12.14
N ARG A 8 -32.92 19.73 11.00
CA ARG A 8 -32.39 19.35 9.67
C ARG A 8 -30.94 19.79 9.47
N LEU A 9 -30.57 20.99 9.93
CA LEU A 9 -29.20 21.50 9.85
C LEU A 9 -28.24 20.63 10.66
N TRP A 10 -28.57 20.33 11.91
CA TRP A 10 -27.73 19.48 12.77
C TRP A 10 -27.58 18.06 12.24
N ARG A 11 -28.64 17.46 11.68
CA ARG A 11 -28.53 16.15 11.02
C ARG A 11 -27.55 16.17 9.85
N ARG A 12 -27.53 17.24 9.05
CA ARG A 12 -26.57 17.40 7.95
C ARG A 12 -25.14 17.56 8.48
N VAL A 13 -24.94 18.40 9.49
CA VAL A 13 -23.62 18.59 10.11
C VAL A 13 -23.06 17.27 10.65
N LEU A 14 -23.88 16.52 11.40
CA LEU A 14 -23.48 15.22 11.94
C LEU A 14 -23.20 14.19 10.83
N ALA A 15 -24.01 14.16 9.78
CA ALA A 15 -23.77 13.28 8.63
C ALA A 15 -22.46 13.63 7.91
N THR A 16 -22.20 14.91 7.67
CA THR A 16 -20.94 15.37 7.07
C THR A 16 -19.74 15.00 7.95
N LEU A 17 -19.83 15.25 9.26
CA LEU A 17 -18.79 14.86 10.22
C LEU A 17 -18.52 13.36 10.20
N ALA A 18 -19.58 12.54 10.20
CA ALA A 18 -19.45 11.08 10.13
C ALA A 18 -18.76 10.63 8.84
N VAL A 19 -19.10 11.22 7.69
CA VAL A 19 -18.44 10.93 6.40
C VAL A 19 -16.98 11.34 6.44
N LEU A 20 -16.66 12.53 6.95
CA LEU A 20 -15.27 13.00 7.05
C LEU A 20 -14.43 12.12 7.97
N LEU A 21 -14.98 11.69 9.10
CA LEU A 21 -14.32 10.77 10.02
C LEU A 21 -14.12 9.38 9.39
N PHE A 22 -15.10 8.88 8.65
CA PHE A 22 -14.98 7.61 7.93
C PHE A 22 -13.89 7.68 6.86
N ILE A 23 -13.88 8.74 6.04
CA ILE A 23 -12.84 8.95 5.02
C ILE A 23 -11.48 9.05 5.71
N PHE A 24 -11.34 9.90 6.72
CA PHE A 24 -10.08 10.05 7.46
C PHE A 24 -9.57 8.72 8.02
N SER A 25 -10.45 7.93 8.64
CA SER A 25 -10.13 6.59 9.15
C SER A 25 -9.66 5.64 8.04
N ALA A 26 -10.32 5.64 6.88
CA ALA A 26 -9.93 4.81 5.74
C ALA A 26 -8.56 5.21 5.15
N PHE A 27 -8.22 6.51 5.20
CA PHE A 27 -6.88 6.98 4.82
C PHE A 27 -5.80 6.51 5.79
N GLN A 28 -6.09 6.35 7.08
CA GLN A 28 -5.12 5.81 8.05
C GLN A 28 -4.83 4.31 7.83
N THR A 29 -5.73 3.57 7.17
CA THR A 29 -5.55 2.14 6.89
C THR A 29 -4.79 1.84 5.60
N GLN A 30 -4.31 2.84 4.86
CA GLN A 30 -3.65 2.63 3.57
C GLN A 30 -2.40 1.74 3.65
N GLY A 31 -1.68 1.73 4.78
CA GLY A 31 -0.54 0.84 5.02
C GLY A 31 -0.90 -0.58 5.46
N VAL A 32 -2.18 -0.91 5.64
CA VAL A 32 -2.66 -2.20 6.18
C VAL A 32 -3.35 -3.05 5.10
N LEU A 33 -3.51 -2.53 3.89
CA LEU A 33 -4.43 -3.11 2.91
C LEU A 33 -3.83 -4.15 1.96
N SER A 34 -2.51 -4.38 1.96
CA SER A 34 -1.94 -5.59 1.35
C SER A 34 -0.49 -5.80 1.77
N ASP A 35 -0.20 -6.92 2.43
CA ASP A 35 1.18 -7.39 2.66
C ASP A 35 1.94 -7.52 1.32
N ASP A 36 1.23 -7.73 0.21
CA ASP A 36 1.84 -7.92 -1.10
C ASP A 36 2.20 -6.60 -1.81
N ALA A 37 1.72 -5.44 -1.34
CA ALA A 37 2.03 -4.16 -1.97
C ALA A 37 3.55 -3.87 -1.97
N LEU A 38 4.23 -4.25 -0.89
CA LEU A 38 5.68 -4.11 -0.77
C LEU A 38 6.42 -5.07 -1.71
N ARG A 39 5.85 -6.25 -2.00
CA ARG A 39 6.39 -7.14 -3.03
C ARG A 39 6.34 -6.49 -4.40
N TYR A 40 5.20 -5.93 -4.79
CA TYR A 40 5.11 -5.28 -6.10
C TYR A 40 6.06 -4.09 -6.23
N HIS A 41 6.28 -3.35 -5.15
CA HIS A 41 7.26 -2.26 -5.16
C HIS A 41 8.68 -2.77 -5.33
N TRP A 42 9.04 -3.87 -4.64
CA TRP A 42 10.32 -4.54 -4.82
C TRP A 42 10.51 -5.05 -6.26
N ASP A 43 9.53 -5.78 -6.81
CA ASP A 43 9.60 -6.33 -8.17
C ASP A 43 9.74 -5.23 -9.21
N GLY A 44 9.01 -4.11 -9.02
CA GLY A 44 9.17 -2.90 -9.83
C GLY A 44 10.56 -2.29 -9.70
N TRP A 45 11.08 -2.17 -8.47
CA TRP A 45 12.40 -1.61 -8.19
C TRP A 45 13.53 -2.38 -8.88
N ILE A 46 13.57 -3.70 -8.78
CA ILE A 46 14.61 -4.49 -9.47
C ILE A 46 14.35 -4.54 -10.99
N GLY A 47 13.08 -4.53 -11.40
CA GLY A 47 12.66 -4.49 -12.81
C GLY A 47 13.13 -3.25 -13.55
N VAL A 48 13.07 -2.05 -12.93
CA VAL A 48 13.60 -0.82 -13.56
C VAL A 48 15.13 -0.84 -13.71
N HIS A 49 15.82 -1.70 -12.96
CA HIS A 49 17.26 -1.95 -13.11
C HIS A 49 17.57 -3.10 -14.08
N GLY A 50 16.56 -3.63 -14.78
CA GLY A 50 16.70 -4.69 -15.77
C GLY A 50 16.87 -6.09 -15.18
N VAL A 51 16.53 -6.29 -13.91
CA VAL A 51 16.59 -7.59 -13.24
C VAL A 51 15.22 -8.26 -13.32
N ASP A 52 15.23 -9.55 -13.65
CA ASP A 52 14.04 -10.40 -13.64
C ASP A 52 13.60 -10.72 -12.20
N PRO A 53 12.41 -10.27 -11.74
CA PRO A 53 11.95 -10.53 -10.38
C PRO A 53 11.56 -11.98 -10.10
N TYR A 54 11.40 -12.81 -11.14
CA TYR A 54 11.11 -14.24 -11.01
C TYR A 54 12.38 -15.09 -10.85
N ALA A 55 13.56 -14.51 -11.08
CA ALA A 55 14.81 -15.26 -11.14
C ALA A 55 15.36 -15.63 -9.75
N GLN A 56 15.15 -14.78 -8.75
CA GLN A 56 15.71 -14.93 -7.41
C GLN A 56 14.75 -14.39 -6.35
N VAL A 57 14.89 -14.87 -5.11
CA VAL A 57 14.15 -14.33 -3.96
C VAL A 57 14.76 -12.98 -3.53
N PRO A 58 13.99 -12.03 -2.95
CA PRO A 58 14.55 -10.73 -2.59
C PRO A 58 15.78 -10.77 -1.68
N GLU A 59 15.82 -11.68 -0.70
CA GLU A 59 16.96 -11.82 0.21
C GLU A 59 18.20 -12.46 -0.43
N HIS A 60 18.10 -12.92 -1.68
CA HIS A 60 19.21 -13.58 -2.35
C HIS A 60 20.42 -12.64 -2.47
N GLU A 61 21.61 -13.16 -2.17
CA GLU A 61 22.86 -12.39 -2.13
C GLU A 61 23.20 -11.69 -3.45
N THR A 62 22.79 -12.25 -4.58
CA THR A 62 22.99 -11.64 -5.91
C THR A 62 22.21 -10.34 -6.09
N LEU A 63 21.19 -10.10 -5.26
CA LEU A 63 20.38 -8.88 -5.28
C LEU A 63 20.85 -7.85 -4.26
N ALA A 64 21.93 -8.10 -3.51
CA ALA A 64 22.52 -7.16 -2.56
C ALA A 64 22.76 -5.74 -3.12
N PRO A 65 23.15 -5.55 -4.41
CA PRO A 65 23.26 -4.21 -4.98
C PRO A 65 21.96 -3.40 -5.01
N TYR A 66 20.80 -4.06 -4.88
CA TYR A 66 19.47 -3.46 -4.90
C TYR A 66 18.83 -3.36 -3.51
N HIS A 67 19.52 -3.84 -2.47
CA HIS A 67 19.08 -3.73 -1.08
C HIS A 67 19.32 -2.31 -0.58
N VAL A 68 18.29 -1.47 -0.64
CA VAL A 68 18.38 -0.04 -0.32
C VAL A 68 17.16 0.43 0.47
N GLU A 69 17.29 1.56 1.13
CA GLU A 69 16.14 2.31 1.63
C GLU A 69 15.61 3.22 0.50
N ALA A 70 14.37 2.98 0.06
CA ALA A 70 13.74 3.77 -0.99
C ALA A 70 12.27 4.05 -0.63
N ASN A 71 11.82 5.29 -0.81
CA ASN A 71 10.46 5.73 -0.47
C ASN A 71 10.05 5.46 0.99
N GLY A 72 11.02 5.46 1.91
CA GLY A 72 10.79 5.17 3.33
C GLY A 72 10.57 3.69 3.64
N ILE A 73 10.94 2.80 2.71
CA ILE A 73 10.86 1.34 2.86
C ILE A 73 12.28 0.78 2.76
N ALA A 74 12.70 -0.02 3.74
CA ALA A 74 13.97 -0.74 3.67
C ALA A 74 13.84 -2.03 2.85
N TYR A 75 14.42 -2.07 1.66
CA TYR A 75 14.45 -3.26 0.80
C TYR A 75 15.66 -4.16 1.08
N PRO A 76 15.49 -5.49 1.16
CA PRO A 76 14.23 -6.23 1.18
C PRO A 76 13.67 -6.41 2.61
N GLY A 77 14.30 -5.83 3.64
CA GLY A 77 14.01 -6.10 5.06
C GLY A 77 12.56 -5.84 5.51
N GLU A 78 11.82 -4.99 4.80
CA GLU A 78 10.40 -4.73 5.03
C GLU A 78 9.47 -5.43 4.03
N VAL A 79 10.01 -6.13 3.02
CA VAL A 79 9.22 -6.87 2.03
C VAL A 79 8.70 -8.17 2.66
N PRO A 80 7.37 -8.40 2.69
CA PRO A 80 6.84 -9.66 3.19
C PRO A 80 7.27 -10.84 2.33
N TYR A 81 7.52 -11.98 2.99
CA TYR A 81 7.93 -13.22 2.33
C TYR A 81 9.22 -13.08 1.49
N ALA A 82 10.19 -12.28 1.95
CA ALA A 82 11.42 -11.99 1.20
C ALA A 82 12.30 -13.23 0.91
N ASP A 83 12.00 -14.36 1.56
CA ASP A 83 12.56 -15.70 1.37
C ASP A 83 11.89 -16.49 0.23
N LEU A 84 10.76 -16.01 -0.31
CA LEU A 84 10.03 -16.65 -1.41
C LEU A 84 10.23 -15.89 -2.74
N PRO A 85 10.29 -16.60 -3.89
CA PRO A 85 10.28 -15.98 -5.21
C PRO A 85 8.97 -15.26 -5.47
N THR A 86 8.98 -14.28 -6.37
CA THR A 86 7.72 -13.64 -6.76
C THR A 86 6.82 -14.64 -7.52
N VAL A 87 5.54 -14.66 -7.14
CA VAL A 87 4.49 -15.49 -7.76
C VAL A 87 3.46 -14.64 -8.50
N TYR A 88 3.61 -13.32 -8.44
CA TYR A 88 2.66 -12.36 -8.99
C TYR A 88 2.91 -12.16 -10.48
N PRO A 89 1.91 -12.30 -11.35
CA PRO A 89 2.06 -12.00 -12.77
C PRO A 89 2.42 -10.53 -13.02
N PRO A 90 3.11 -10.21 -14.13
CA PRO A 90 3.36 -8.83 -14.51
C PRO A 90 2.04 -8.05 -14.65
N GLY A 91 1.95 -6.89 -14.02
CA GLY A 91 0.76 -6.03 -14.10
C GLY A 91 -0.43 -6.49 -13.27
N ALA A 92 -0.29 -7.50 -12.40
CA ALA A 92 -1.39 -7.98 -11.56
C ALA A 92 -1.97 -6.89 -10.61
N GLN A 93 -1.22 -5.84 -10.29
CA GLN A 93 -1.70 -4.69 -9.51
C GLN A 93 -2.57 -3.70 -10.31
N LEU A 94 -2.73 -3.89 -11.62
CA LEU A 94 -3.61 -3.05 -12.47
C LEU A 94 -5.09 -3.47 -12.44
N LEU A 95 -5.42 -4.58 -11.77
CA LEU A 95 -6.75 -5.16 -11.64
C LEU A 95 -7.36 -4.81 -10.27
#